data_AF-A0A6L8GK65-F1
#
_entry.id   AF-A0A6L8GK65-F1
#
_cell.length_a   1.000
_cell.length_b   1.000
_cell.length_c   1.000
_cell.angle_alpha   90.00
_cell.angle_beta   90.00
_cell.angle_gamma   90.00
#
_symmetry.space_group_name_H-M   'P 1'
#
loop_
_entity.id
_entity.type
_entity.pdbx_description
1 polymer ?
#
loop_
_entity_poly.entity_id
_entity_poly.type
_entity_poly.pdbx_seq_one_letter_code
_entity_poly.pdbx_strand_id
1 'polypeptide(L)' 'MTTGTLDQRGRALGVLRLSLTARCNLACRYCRPENQDPPALLTHQQRLKLVGAAA' A
#
# COMPACT_ATOMS: atom_id res chain seq x y z
N MET A 1 -20.15 8.71 -16.08
CA MET A 1 -18.68 8.73 -16.25
C MET A 1 -18.08 9.21 -14.94
N THR A 2 -17.53 8.30 -14.13
CA THR A 2 -16.81 8.67 -12.91
C THR A 2 -15.49 9.32 -13.32
N THR A 3 -15.35 10.62 -13.08
CA THR A 3 -14.09 11.36 -13.26
C THR A 3 -13.09 10.92 -12.19
N GLY A 4 -12.46 9.77 -12.42
CA GLY A 4 -11.37 9.28 -11.59
C GLY A 4 -10.08 10.04 -11.85
N THR A 5 -9.28 10.27 -10.82
CA THR A 5 -7.92 10.80 -10.96
C THR A 5 -7.14 9.95 -11.97
N LEU A 6 -6.58 10.61 -12.99
CA LEU A 6 -5.76 9.97 -14.00
C LEU A 6 -4.28 10.16 -13.65
N ASP A 7 -3.48 9.14 -13.90
CA ASP A 7 -2.03 9.31 -13.92
C ASP A 7 -1.56 9.99 -15.21
N GLN A 8 -0.24 10.23 -15.32
CA GLN A 8 0.37 10.90 -16.47
C GLN A 8 0.18 10.15 -17.81
N ARG A 9 -0.23 8.88 -17.78
CA ARG A 9 -0.51 8.06 -18.96
C ARG A 9 -2.00 7.91 -19.23
N GLY A 10 -2.85 8.66 -18.54
CA GLY A 10 -4.30 8.65 -18.72
C GLY A 10 -4.99 7.43 -18.13
N ARG A 11 -4.33 6.67 -17.24
CA ARG A 11 -4.92 5.50 -16.58
C ARG A 11 -5.66 5.96 -15.33
N ALA A 12 -6.90 5.50 -15.15
CA ALA A 12 -7.65 5.77 -13.92
C ALA A 12 -7.02 5.02 -12.74
N LEU A 13 -6.95 5.68 -11.58
CA LEU A 13 -6.68 4.99 -10.32
C LEU A 13 -7.85 4.01 -10.05
N GLY A 14 -7.53 2.75 -9.77
CA GLY A 14 -8.53 1.69 -9.61
C GLY A 14 -8.49 0.94 -8.29
N VAL A 15 -7.29 0.53 -7.82
CA VAL A 15 -7.15 -0.30 -6.61
C VAL A 15 -6.10 0.31 -5.69
N LEU A 16 -6.46 0.47 -4.41
CA LEU A 16 -5.53 0.77 -3.33
C LEU A 16 -5.04 -0.53 -2.69
N ARG A 17 -3.74 -0.82 -2.78
CA ARG A 17 -3.09 -1.92 -2.05
C ARG A 17 -2.37 -1.37 -0.83
N LEU A 18 -2.84 -1.73 0.37
CA LEU A 18 -2.26 -1.28 1.63
C LEU A 18 -1.50 -2.41 2.34
N SER A 19 -0.18 -2.27 2.45
CA SER A 19 0.65 -3.18 3.27
C SER A 19 0.48 -2.86 4.75
N LEU A 20 0.05 -3.84 5.55
CA LEU A 20 -0.20 -3.65 6.98
C LEU A 20 1.05 -3.90 7.83
N THR A 21 1.95 -4.75 7.34
CA THR A 21 3.19 -5.14 8.00
C THR A 21 4.22 -5.52 6.95
N ALA A 22 5.49 -5.28 7.24
CA ALA A 22 6.57 -5.86 6.47
C ALA A 22 6.91 -7.27 6.96
N ARG A 23 6.60 -7.61 8.21
CA ARG A 23 6.96 -8.90 8.84
C ARG A 23 6.30 -10.06 8.11
N CYS A 24 7.10 -11.11 7.89
CA CYS A 24 6.67 -12.37 7.30
C CYS A 24 7.41 -13.49 8.04
N ASN A 25 6.75 -14.63 8.23
CA ASN A 25 7.34 -15.82 8.85
C ASN A 25 8.16 -16.67 7.86
N LEU A 26 8.28 -16.24 6.61
CA LEU A 26 9.04 -16.91 5.55
C LEU A 26 10.28 -16.09 5.16
N ALA A 27 11.35 -16.79 4.79
CA ALA A 27 12.61 -16.21 4.31
C ALA A 27 12.81 -16.47 2.79
N CYS A 28 11.80 -16.14 1.99
CA CYS A 28 11.82 -16.41 0.55
C CYS A 28 12.90 -15.59 -0.17
N ARG A 29 13.85 -16.27 -0.83
CA ARG A 29 15.01 -15.65 -1.51
C ARG A 29 14.64 -14.57 -2.54
N TYR A 30 13.51 -14.71 -3.24
CA TYR A 30 13.06 -13.76 -4.26
C TYR A 30 12.15 -12.65 -3.72
N CYS A 31 11.62 -12.81 -2.50
CA CYS A 31 10.60 -11.91 -1.95
C CYS A 31 11.20 -10.94 -0.92
N ARG A 32 12.14 -11.41 -0.10
CA ARG A 32 12.67 -10.62 1.01
C ARG A 32 14.19 -10.81 1.20
N PRO A 33 15.02 -10.34 0.26
CA PRO A 33 16.45 -10.59 0.28
C PRO A 33 17.18 -10.00 1.49
N GLU A 34 16.73 -8.83 2.00
CA GLU A 34 17.42 -8.13 3.08
C GLU A 34 16.82 -8.33 4.47
N ASN A 35 15.61 -8.91 4.57
CA ASN A 35 14.87 -9.21 5.80
C ASN A 35 14.89 -8.12 6.91
N GLN A 36 14.96 -6.84 6.52
CA GLN A 36 14.87 -5.70 7.43
C GLN A 36 13.40 -5.25 7.55
N ASP A 37 13.05 -4.73 8.72
CA ASP A 37 11.74 -4.09 8.95
C ASP A 37 11.86 -2.58 8.71
N PRO A 38 10.90 -1.95 7.99
CA PRO A 38 10.88 -0.51 7.80
C PRO A 38 10.56 0.21 9.12
N PRO A 39 11.15 1.40 9.35
CA PRO A 39 11.18 2.03 10.68
C PRO A 39 9.85 2.63 11.18
N ALA A 40 8.79 2.70 10.37
CA ALA A 40 7.49 3.19 10.83
C ALA A 40 6.31 2.60 10.05
N LEU A 41 5.37 1.99 10.77
CA LEU A 41 4.07 1.55 10.23
C LEU A 41 2.98 2.60 10.51
N LEU A 42 1.99 2.66 9.62
CA LEU A 42 0.81 3.49 9.84
C LEU A 42 0.02 3.03 11.07
N THR A 43 -0.41 3.99 11.89
CA THR A 43 -1.37 3.70 12.96
C THR A 43 -2.71 3.26 12.38
N HIS A 44 -3.52 2.59 13.19
CA HIS A 44 -4.87 2.19 12.77
C HIS A 44 -5.72 3.39 12.29
N GLN A 45 -5.64 4.53 12.99
CA GLN A 45 -6.37 5.74 12.61
C GLN A 45 -5.88 6.32 11.28
N GLN A 46 -4.57 6.30 11.01
CA GLN A 46 -4.03 6.73 9.72
C GLN A 46 -4.50 5.83 8.58
N ARG A 47 -4.58 4.51 8.81
CA ARG A 47 -5.11 3.55 7.82
C ARG A 47 -6.57 3.83 7.48
N LEU A 48 -7.41 4.09 8.49
CA LEU A 48 -8.83 4.45 8.25
C LEU A 48 -8.97 5.76 7.45
N LYS A 49 -8.17 6.78 7.78
CA LYS A 49 -8.16 8.04 7.02
C LYS A 49 -7.77 7.82 5.55
N LEU A 50 -6.77 6.99 5.29
CA LEU A 50 -6.32 6.67 3.93
C LEU A 50 -7.40 5.94 3.12
N VAL A 51 -8.06 4.92 3.71
CA VAL A 51 -9.14 4.18 3.05
C VAL A 51 -10.32 5.09 2.74
N GLY A 52 -10.70 5.97 3.67
CA GLY A 52 -11.79 6.93 3.46
C GLY A 52 -11.50 7.94 2.35
N ALA A 53 -10.24 8.33 2.16
CA ALA A 53 -9.84 9.24 1.08
C ALA A 53 -9.76 8.56 -0.31
N ALA A 54 -9.75 7.23 -0.36
CA ALA A 54 -9.64 6.44 -1.59
C ALA A 54 -10.97 5.82 -2.05
N ALA A 55 -12.04 5.98 -1.27
CA ALA A 55 -13.40 5.53 -1.57
C ALA A 55 -14.13 6.56 -2.45
#